data_AF-A0A3Q1JPW3-F1
#
_entry.id   AF-A0A3Q1JPW3-F1
#
_cell.length_a   1.000
_cell.length_b   1.000
_cell.length_c   1.000
_cell.angle_alpha   90.00
_cell.angle_beta   90.00
_cell.angle_gamma   90.00
#
_symmetry.space_group_name_H-M   'P 1'
#
loop_
_entity.id
_entity.type
_entity.pdbx_description
1 polymer ?
#
loop_
_entity_poly.entity_id
_entity_poly.type
_entity_poly.pdbx_seq_one_letter_code
_entity_poly.pdbx_strand_id
1 'polypeptide(L)'
;MRRNMAEKTQTAKTLKMLLVSPRLQLINLLFIMTFRRKLLTSAYLLILMFKVFSGQTTTCHQAEYHIGNECCPMCLPGSRVKTDCTEFRSTSCLPCLEGTYMNKPTGLKQCFPCSRCDAGSGLKIKSPCSTTSDTVCEPQEGFYCMERSKDGCGAAQKHKSCEPGQYISQKGWFSCADSFLFEMKTTFECT
;
A
#
# COMPACT_ATOMS: atom_id res chain seq x y z
N MET A 1 23.75 -58.74 27.30
CA MET A 1 23.27 -57.60 28.10
C MET A 1 24.39 -56.58 28.30
N ARG A 2 24.62 -55.68 27.33
CA ARG A 2 25.64 -54.61 27.40
C ARG A 2 25.01 -53.26 27.00
N ARG A 3 24.07 -52.73 27.81
CA ARG A 3 23.47 -51.39 27.55
C ARG A 3 23.44 -50.42 28.73
N ASN A 4 23.79 -50.80 29.96
CA ASN A 4 23.50 -49.94 31.14
C ASN A 4 24.72 -49.43 31.94
N MET A 5 25.90 -49.25 31.33
CA MET A 5 27.08 -48.72 32.05
C MET A 5 27.65 -47.39 31.51
N ALA A 6 27.02 -46.76 30.51
CA ALA A 6 27.46 -45.46 30.00
C ALA A 6 26.80 -44.24 30.69
N GLU A 7 25.69 -44.45 31.40
CA GLU A 7 24.84 -43.35 31.90
C GLU A 7 25.27 -42.78 33.27
N LYS A 8 25.93 -43.59 34.11
CA LYS A 8 26.24 -43.18 35.50
C LYS A 8 27.53 -42.35 35.64
N THR A 9 28.40 -42.32 34.64
CA THR A 9 29.70 -41.62 34.71
C THR A 9 29.63 -40.19 34.16
N GLN A 10 28.56 -39.85 33.42
CA GLN A 10 28.36 -38.53 32.83
C GLN A 10 27.74 -37.52 33.82
N THR A 11 26.91 -38.01 34.76
CA THR A 11 26.24 -37.19 35.78
C THR A 11 27.17 -36.77 36.93
N ALA A 12 28.17 -37.58 37.26
CA ALA A 12 29.17 -37.21 38.29
C ALA A 12 30.24 -36.22 37.77
N LYS A 13 30.56 -36.26 36.46
CA LYS A 13 31.50 -35.31 35.84
C LYS A 13 30.88 -33.92 35.63
N THR A 14 29.57 -33.83 35.41
CA THR A 14 28.84 -32.56 35.29
C THR A 14 28.64 -31.88 36.65
N LEU A 15 28.48 -32.63 37.74
CA LEU A 15 28.30 -32.05 39.08
C LEU A 15 29.61 -31.51 39.70
N LYS A 16 30.77 -32.14 39.44
CA LYS A 16 32.09 -31.61 39.89
C LYS A 16 32.56 -30.38 39.09
N MET A 17 32.03 -30.15 37.89
CA MET A 17 32.34 -28.97 37.07
C MET A 17 31.57 -27.70 37.52
N LEU A 18 30.52 -27.87 38.34
CA LEU A 18 29.67 -26.77 38.82
C LEU A 18 30.17 -26.15 40.14
N LEU A 19 31.11 -26.78 40.86
CA LEU A 19 31.59 -26.31 42.17
C LEU A 19 32.93 -25.55 42.13
N VAL A 20 33.59 -25.44 40.97
CA VAL A 20 34.85 -24.67 40.79
C VAL A 20 34.67 -23.62 39.70
N SER A 21 33.61 -22.82 39.79
CA SER A 21 33.45 -21.67 38.90
C SER A 21 33.17 -20.40 39.73
N PRO A 22 34.03 -19.37 39.67
CA PRO A 22 33.85 -18.13 40.44
C PRO A 22 32.61 -17.31 40.02
N ARG A 23 31.87 -17.78 39.01
CA ARG A 23 30.64 -17.17 38.50
C ARG A 23 29.40 -17.44 39.37
N LEU A 24 29.39 -18.46 40.23
CA LEU A 24 28.21 -18.77 41.06
C LEU A 24 28.11 -17.90 42.33
N GLN A 25 29.22 -17.34 42.82
CA GLN A 25 29.23 -16.42 43.95
C GLN A 25 28.63 -15.04 43.58
N LEU A 26 28.74 -14.62 42.30
CA LEU A 26 28.08 -13.40 41.80
C LEU A 26 26.56 -13.54 41.74
N ILE A 27 26.04 -14.73 41.43
CA ILE A 27 24.60 -14.95 41.26
C ILE A 27 23.86 -14.81 42.60
N ASN A 28 24.45 -15.29 43.70
CA ASN A 28 23.88 -15.09 45.05
C ASN A 28 23.91 -13.62 45.48
N LEU A 29 24.92 -12.84 45.11
CA LEU A 29 24.98 -11.40 45.41
C LEU A 29 23.98 -10.59 44.54
N LEU A 30 23.78 -10.99 43.28
CA LEU A 30 22.77 -10.43 42.38
C LEU A 30 21.34 -10.78 42.82
N PHE A 31 21.12 -11.95 43.42
CA PHE A 31 19.83 -12.33 44.02
C PHE A 31 19.51 -11.51 45.27
N ILE A 32 20.52 -11.18 46.09
CA ILE A 32 20.34 -10.29 47.27
C ILE A 32 20.07 -8.84 46.83
N MET A 33 20.71 -8.36 45.76
CA MET A 33 20.49 -7.03 45.17
C MET A 33 19.10 -6.88 44.51
N THR A 34 18.51 -7.97 44.02
CA THR A 34 17.16 -7.98 43.42
C THR A 34 16.03 -8.04 44.45
N PHE A 35 16.30 -8.39 45.71
CA PHE A 35 15.28 -8.42 46.76
C PHE A 35 14.98 -7.02 47.37
N ARG A 36 15.91 -6.05 47.28
CA ARG A 36 15.74 -4.71 47.88
C ARG A 36 15.26 -3.59 46.93
N ARG A 37 15.10 -3.84 45.63
CA ARG A 37 14.63 -2.82 44.66
C ARG A 37 13.27 -3.21 44.08
N LYS A 38 12.27 -3.30 44.96
CA LYS A 38 10.87 -3.59 44.65
C LYS A 38 10.16 -2.38 44.04
N LEU A 39 10.12 -2.30 42.70
CA LEU A 39 8.98 -1.82 41.85
C LEU A 39 9.43 -1.69 40.38
N LEU A 40 10.64 -1.18 40.16
CA LEU A 40 11.17 -0.85 38.83
C LEU A 40 11.49 -2.09 37.97
N THR A 41 11.92 -3.18 38.59
CA THR A 41 12.24 -4.45 37.90
C THR A 41 10.98 -5.24 37.51
N SER A 42 9.93 -5.18 38.34
CA SER A 42 8.61 -5.74 38.04
C SER A 42 7.95 -5.02 36.87
N ALA A 43 7.99 -3.68 36.88
CA ALA A 43 7.52 -2.87 35.75
C ALA A 43 8.30 -3.19 34.46
N TYR A 44 9.62 -3.36 34.53
CA TYR A 44 10.45 -3.73 33.39
C TYR A 44 10.11 -5.11 32.81
N LEU A 45 9.88 -6.11 33.67
CA LEU A 45 9.45 -7.45 33.24
C LEU A 45 8.04 -7.42 32.64
N LEU A 46 7.10 -6.66 33.20
CA LEU A 46 5.77 -6.46 32.61
C LEU A 46 5.86 -5.77 31.25
N ILE A 47 6.71 -4.75 31.09
CA ILE A 47 6.97 -4.09 29.80
C ILE A 47 7.55 -5.07 28.77
N LEU A 48 8.49 -5.94 29.18
CA LEU A 48 9.02 -6.99 28.30
C LEU A 48 7.94 -8.01 27.91
N MET A 49 7.06 -8.40 28.84
CA MET A 49 5.93 -9.27 28.54
C MET A 49 4.92 -8.58 27.61
N PHE A 50 4.63 -7.28 27.78
CA PHE A 50 3.81 -6.51 26.84
C PHE A 50 4.46 -6.41 25.46
N LYS A 51 5.79 -6.34 25.35
CA LYS A 51 6.51 -6.36 24.05
C LYS A 51 6.52 -7.75 23.39
N VAL A 52 6.47 -8.83 24.18
CA VAL A 52 6.38 -10.23 23.70
C VAL A 52 4.94 -10.61 23.31
N PHE A 53 3.94 -10.08 24.02
CA PHE A 53 2.50 -10.30 23.79
C PHE A 53 1.84 -9.24 22.90
N SER A 54 2.55 -8.16 22.52
CA SER A 54 2.22 -7.39 21.32
C SER A 54 2.33 -8.35 20.15
N GLY A 55 1.26 -9.11 19.95
CA GLY A 55 1.18 -10.21 19.01
C GLY A 55 1.72 -9.75 17.67
N GLN A 56 2.43 -10.65 17.02
CA GLN A 56 2.67 -10.52 15.59
C GLN A 56 1.29 -10.45 14.93
N THR A 57 0.74 -9.25 14.79
CA THR A 57 -0.20 -8.96 13.73
C THR A 57 0.65 -9.06 12.48
N THR A 58 0.81 -10.27 11.95
CA THR A 58 1.38 -10.49 10.63
C THR A 58 0.39 -9.90 9.64
N THR A 59 0.41 -8.58 9.52
CA THR A 59 -0.18 -7.89 8.38
C THR A 59 0.52 -8.47 7.16
N CYS A 60 -0.26 -8.92 6.18
CA CYS A 60 0.27 -9.49 4.96
C CYS A 60 1.32 -8.57 4.32
N HIS A 61 2.26 -9.16 3.58
CA HIS A 61 3.27 -8.38 2.89
C HIS A 61 2.62 -7.41 1.88
N GLN A 62 3.32 -6.36 1.46
CA GLN A 62 2.76 -5.30 0.61
C GLN A 62 2.16 -5.80 -0.73
N ALA A 63 2.58 -6.97 -1.21
CA ALA A 63 2.09 -7.60 -2.45
C ALA A 63 1.09 -8.75 -2.19
N GLU A 64 0.56 -8.85 -0.97
CA GLU A 64 -0.35 -9.89 -0.52
C GLU A 64 -1.63 -9.28 0.05
N TYR A 65 -2.76 -9.96 -0.17
CA TYR A 65 -4.04 -9.63 0.41
C TYR A 65 -4.46 -10.72 1.41
N HIS A 66 -5.27 -10.32 2.38
CA HIS A 66 -5.72 -11.19 3.45
C HIS A 66 -7.01 -11.92 3.06
N ILE A 67 -7.02 -13.24 3.23
CA ILE A 67 -8.23 -14.08 3.10
C ILE A 67 -8.31 -15.01 4.32
N GLY A 68 -9.37 -14.87 5.14
CA GLY A 68 -9.52 -15.69 6.34
C GLY A 68 -8.39 -15.44 7.36
N ASN A 69 -7.44 -16.37 7.49
CA ASN A 69 -6.22 -16.23 8.29
C ASN A 69 -4.94 -16.41 7.43
N GLU A 70 -5.07 -16.43 6.11
CA GLU A 70 -3.97 -16.63 5.16
C GLU A 70 -3.67 -15.34 4.39
N CYS A 71 -2.40 -15.19 4.01
CA CYS A 71 -1.95 -14.13 3.12
C CYS A 71 -1.72 -14.69 1.72
N CYS A 72 -2.43 -14.14 0.75
CA CYS A 72 -2.40 -14.59 -0.64
C CYS A 72 -1.70 -13.56 -1.54
N PRO A 73 -0.92 -13.98 -2.53
CA PRO A 73 -0.31 -13.06 -3.47
C PRO A 73 -1.37 -12.37 -4.33
N MET A 74 -1.23 -11.07 -4.54
CA MET A 74 -2.12 -10.27 -5.38
C MET A 74 -1.97 -10.57 -6.87
N CYS A 75 -3.02 -10.29 -7.64
CA CYS A 75 -2.95 -10.29 -9.10
C CYS A 75 -2.25 -9.03 -9.61
N LEU A 76 -1.58 -9.14 -10.75
CA LEU A 76 -0.92 -8.01 -11.42
C LEU A 76 -1.94 -6.98 -11.96
N PRO A 77 -1.52 -5.72 -12.22
CA PRO A 77 -2.33 -4.75 -12.94
C PRO A 77 -2.89 -5.33 -14.24
N GLY A 78 -4.11 -4.95 -14.60
CA GLY A 78 -4.82 -5.52 -15.75
C GLY A 78 -5.56 -6.83 -15.45
N SER A 79 -5.45 -7.36 -14.23
CA SER A 79 -6.09 -8.61 -13.82
C SER A 79 -6.81 -8.49 -12.47
N ARG A 80 -7.75 -9.41 -12.26
CA ARG A 80 -8.54 -9.59 -11.03
C ARG A 80 -8.46 -11.02 -10.52
N VAL A 81 -8.76 -11.22 -9.26
CA VAL A 81 -8.83 -12.55 -8.63
C VAL A 81 -10.02 -13.32 -9.20
N LYS A 82 -9.76 -14.52 -9.74
CA LYS A 82 -10.78 -15.49 -10.14
C LYS A 82 -11.11 -16.42 -8.97
N THR A 83 -10.08 -17.00 -8.37
CA THR A 83 -10.17 -17.87 -7.20
C THR A 83 -9.07 -17.49 -6.23
N ASP A 84 -9.44 -17.39 -4.95
CA ASP A 84 -8.50 -17.07 -3.88
C ASP A 84 -7.44 -18.18 -3.76
N CYS A 85 -6.32 -17.85 -3.12
CA CYS A 85 -5.30 -18.86 -2.83
C CYS A 85 -5.79 -19.84 -1.74
N THR A 86 -5.09 -20.95 -1.64
CA THR A 86 -5.25 -21.96 -0.57
C THR A 86 -3.85 -22.32 -0.09
N GLU A 87 -3.73 -23.03 1.04
CA GLU A 87 -2.47 -23.54 1.58
C GLU A 87 -1.52 -24.14 0.51
N PHE A 88 -2.06 -24.81 -0.52
CA PHE A 88 -1.28 -25.50 -1.56
C PHE A 88 -1.36 -24.85 -2.96
N ARG A 89 -2.17 -23.81 -3.16
CA ARG A 89 -2.38 -23.19 -4.48
C ARG A 89 -2.35 -21.68 -4.39
N SER A 90 -1.57 -21.05 -5.27
CA SER A 90 -1.53 -19.60 -5.40
C SER A 90 -2.85 -19.04 -5.95
N THR A 91 -3.05 -17.73 -5.80
CA THR A 91 -4.19 -16.99 -6.35
C THR A 91 -4.30 -17.19 -7.85
N SER A 92 -5.49 -17.52 -8.36
CA SER A 92 -5.75 -17.56 -9.79
C SER A 92 -6.25 -16.20 -10.26
N CYS A 93 -5.63 -15.67 -11.31
CA CYS A 93 -5.95 -14.36 -11.89
C CYS A 93 -6.62 -14.49 -13.25
N LEU A 94 -7.52 -13.55 -13.56
CA LEU A 94 -8.11 -13.36 -14.89
C LEU A 94 -7.93 -11.92 -15.35
N PRO A 95 -7.75 -11.68 -16.66
CA PRO A 95 -7.68 -10.32 -17.18
C PRO A 95 -9.00 -9.57 -16.95
N CYS A 96 -8.91 -8.25 -16.83
CA CYS A 96 -10.06 -7.36 -16.86
C CYS A 96 -10.78 -7.47 -18.21
N LEU A 97 -12.10 -7.28 -18.18
CA LEU A 97 -12.91 -7.23 -19.40
C LEU A 97 -12.81 -5.84 -20.03
N GLU A 98 -13.10 -5.76 -21.33
CA GLU A 98 -13.26 -4.50 -22.05
C GLU A 98 -14.20 -3.54 -21.30
N GLY A 99 -13.81 -2.27 -21.19
CA GLY A 99 -14.52 -1.27 -20.39
C GLY A 99 -14.25 -1.32 -18.88
N THR A 100 -13.28 -2.12 -18.43
CA THR A 100 -12.81 -2.13 -17.04
C THR A 100 -11.29 -2.13 -16.93
N TYR A 101 -10.76 -1.61 -15.83
CA TYR A 101 -9.32 -1.48 -15.59
C TYR A 101 -8.91 -1.82 -14.15
N MET A 102 -7.63 -2.08 -13.97
CA MET A 102 -6.98 -2.28 -12.68
C MET A 102 -5.54 -1.79 -12.76
N ASN A 103 -5.24 -0.66 -12.13
CA ASN A 103 -3.94 0.02 -12.26
C ASN A 103 -2.88 -0.40 -11.24
N LYS A 104 -3.27 -1.19 -10.24
CA LYS A 104 -2.38 -1.65 -9.16
C LYS A 104 -2.54 -3.15 -8.95
N PRO A 105 -1.52 -3.81 -8.37
CA PRO A 105 -1.70 -5.17 -7.89
C PRO A 105 -2.87 -5.25 -6.92
N THR A 106 -3.73 -6.25 -7.06
CA THR A 106 -5.00 -6.30 -6.34
C THR A 106 -5.38 -7.70 -5.86
N GLY A 107 -6.07 -7.75 -4.72
CA GLY A 107 -6.82 -8.93 -4.23
C GLY A 107 -8.31 -8.88 -4.61
N LEU A 108 -8.74 -7.92 -5.43
CA LEU A 108 -10.15 -7.74 -5.79
C LEU A 108 -10.59 -8.75 -6.85
N LYS A 109 -11.85 -9.20 -6.73
CA LYS A 109 -12.51 -10.09 -7.70
C LYS A 109 -13.15 -9.35 -8.88
N GLN A 110 -13.18 -8.02 -8.84
CA GLN A 110 -13.78 -7.17 -9.86
C GLN A 110 -12.81 -6.04 -10.24
N CYS A 111 -12.84 -5.66 -11.52
CA CYS A 111 -12.08 -4.52 -12.04
C CYS A 111 -12.93 -3.25 -11.92
N PHE A 112 -12.28 -2.09 -11.92
CA PHE A 112 -12.98 -0.80 -11.88
C PHE A 112 -13.57 -0.48 -13.25
N PRO A 113 -14.79 0.07 -13.33
CA PRO A 113 -15.34 0.55 -14.60
C PRO A 113 -14.54 1.74 -15.11
N CYS A 114 -14.32 1.81 -16.42
CA CYS A 114 -13.67 2.96 -17.02
C CYS A 114 -14.54 4.22 -16.89
N SER A 115 -13.89 5.34 -16.58
CA SER A 115 -14.49 6.67 -16.63
C SER A 115 -14.89 7.03 -18.07
N ARG A 116 -15.94 7.82 -18.22
CA ARG A 116 -16.41 8.31 -19.50
C ARG A 116 -16.17 9.82 -19.58
N CYS A 117 -15.64 10.28 -20.70
CA CYS A 117 -15.56 11.70 -20.99
C CYS A 117 -16.84 12.13 -21.70
N ASP A 118 -17.67 12.91 -21.02
CA ASP A 118 -18.91 13.41 -21.60
C ASP A 118 -18.65 14.68 -22.43
N ALA A 119 -18.97 14.59 -23.72
CA ALA A 119 -18.90 15.73 -24.63
C ALA A 119 -19.89 16.84 -24.24
N GLY A 120 -21.03 16.48 -23.63
CA GLY A 120 -22.01 17.45 -23.11
C GLY A 120 -21.44 18.32 -21.98
N SER A 121 -20.47 17.79 -21.25
CA SER A 121 -19.72 18.47 -20.18
C SER A 121 -18.46 19.17 -20.69
N GLY A 122 -18.27 19.27 -22.01
CA GLY A 122 -17.12 19.93 -22.62
C GLY A 122 -15.81 19.17 -22.43
N LEU A 123 -15.86 17.84 -22.29
CA LEU A 123 -14.69 16.97 -22.16
C LEU A 123 -14.54 16.08 -23.39
N LYS A 124 -13.29 15.78 -23.74
CA LYS A 124 -12.89 14.81 -24.75
C LYS A 124 -11.89 13.82 -24.18
N ILE A 125 -11.76 12.67 -24.83
CA ILE A 125 -10.79 11.64 -24.43
C ILE A 125 -9.39 12.11 -24.83
N LYS A 126 -8.50 12.23 -23.84
CA LYS A 126 -7.06 12.42 -24.03
C LYS A 126 -6.34 11.09 -24.19
N SER A 127 -6.63 10.15 -23.28
CA SER A 127 -6.11 8.79 -23.32
C SER A 127 -7.27 7.80 -23.17
N PRO A 128 -7.37 6.79 -24.06
CA PRO A 128 -8.40 5.77 -23.94
C PRO A 128 -8.16 4.89 -22.71
N CYS A 129 -9.23 4.24 -22.24
CA CYS A 129 -9.13 3.23 -21.21
C CYS A 129 -8.35 2.01 -21.72
N SER A 130 -7.59 1.38 -20.84
CA SER A 130 -6.96 0.09 -21.06
C SER A 130 -7.22 -0.81 -19.85
N THR A 131 -6.85 -2.09 -19.91
CA THR A 131 -6.99 -2.96 -18.75
C THR A 131 -6.15 -2.50 -17.55
N THR A 132 -5.10 -1.71 -17.76
CA THR A 132 -4.19 -1.24 -16.69
C THR A 132 -4.37 0.25 -16.35
N SER A 133 -5.14 1.02 -17.12
CA SER A 133 -5.29 2.46 -16.94
C SER A 133 -6.71 2.93 -17.22
N ASP A 134 -7.20 3.86 -16.41
CA ASP A 134 -8.50 4.50 -16.66
C ASP A 134 -8.45 5.39 -17.92
N THR A 135 -9.62 5.77 -18.42
CA THR A 135 -9.78 6.86 -19.37
C THR A 135 -9.28 8.17 -18.75
N VAL A 136 -8.48 8.92 -19.49
CA VAL A 136 -8.08 10.28 -19.11
C VAL A 136 -8.83 11.28 -19.97
N CYS A 137 -9.55 12.19 -19.33
CA CYS A 137 -10.31 13.25 -20.00
C CYS A 137 -9.52 14.57 -20.04
N GLU A 138 -9.75 15.35 -21.08
CA GLU A 138 -9.28 16.72 -21.22
C GLU A 138 -10.41 17.65 -21.68
N PRO A 139 -10.33 18.97 -21.42
CA PRO A 139 -11.31 19.91 -21.95
C PRO A 139 -11.35 19.90 -23.48
N GLN A 140 -12.54 19.98 -24.03
CA GLN A 140 -12.75 20.25 -25.44
C GLN A 140 -12.35 21.69 -25.77
N GLU A 141 -12.10 21.95 -27.04
CA GLU A 141 -11.84 23.29 -27.54
C GLU A 141 -12.94 24.28 -27.13
N GLY A 142 -12.53 25.42 -26.59
CA GLY A 142 -13.46 26.42 -26.09
C GLY A 142 -13.94 26.17 -24.66
N PHE A 143 -13.41 25.16 -23.97
CA PHE A 143 -13.63 24.91 -22.55
C PHE A 143 -12.31 24.92 -21.78
N TYR A 144 -12.36 25.31 -20.50
CA TYR A 144 -11.27 25.18 -19.56
C TYR A 144 -11.64 24.19 -18.46
N CYS A 145 -10.62 23.54 -17.89
CA CYS A 145 -10.82 22.63 -16.79
C CYS A 145 -11.15 23.38 -15.50
N MET A 146 -12.30 23.09 -14.90
CA MET A 146 -12.66 23.56 -13.57
C MET A 146 -12.12 22.63 -12.49
N GLU A 147 -12.26 21.32 -12.70
CA GLU A 147 -11.84 20.31 -11.73
C GLU A 147 -10.66 19.50 -12.28
N ARG A 148 -9.46 19.82 -11.79
CA ARG A 148 -8.25 19.08 -12.14
C ARG A 148 -8.21 17.77 -11.36
N SER A 149 -8.12 16.66 -12.09
CA SER A 149 -7.76 15.36 -11.55
C SER A 149 -6.27 15.11 -11.71
N LYS A 150 -5.74 14.03 -11.13
CA LYS A 150 -4.29 13.73 -11.12
C LYS A 150 -3.65 13.83 -12.51
N ASP A 151 -4.30 13.26 -13.52
CA ASP A 151 -3.76 13.17 -14.89
C ASP A 151 -4.71 13.75 -15.96
N GLY A 152 -5.85 14.32 -15.55
CA GLY A 152 -6.92 14.75 -16.47
C GLY A 152 -7.87 15.79 -15.88
N CYS A 153 -9.04 15.93 -16.49
CA CYS A 153 -10.07 16.90 -16.11
C CYS A 153 -11.41 16.22 -15.82
N GLY A 154 -11.94 16.42 -14.61
CA GLY A 154 -13.24 15.86 -14.18
C GLY A 154 -14.45 16.69 -14.65
N ALA A 155 -14.27 18.01 -14.78
CA ALA A 155 -15.32 18.92 -15.23
C ALA A 155 -14.72 20.12 -15.98
N ALA A 156 -15.35 20.51 -17.08
CA ALA A 156 -14.93 21.65 -17.88
C ALA A 156 -16.04 22.70 -18.01
N GLN A 157 -15.64 23.96 -18.14
CA GLN A 157 -16.54 25.09 -18.36
C GLN A 157 -16.19 25.82 -19.63
N LYS A 158 -17.22 26.24 -20.37
CA LYS A 158 -17.04 26.99 -21.61
C LYS A 158 -16.40 28.35 -21.33
N HIS A 159 -15.45 28.75 -22.15
CA HIS A 159 -14.95 30.11 -22.15
C HIS A 159 -16.08 31.10 -22.46
N LYS A 160 -16.01 32.30 -21.86
CA LYS A 160 -16.92 33.38 -22.19
C LYS A 160 -16.64 33.87 -23.62
N SER A 161 -17.67 34.02 -24.42
CA SER A 161 -17.59 34.80 -25.66
C SER A 161 -17.73 36.28 -25.31
N CYS A 162 -16.86 37.11 -25.85
CA CYS A 162 -16.96 38.56 -25.66
C CYS A 162 -18.03 39.15 -26.58
N GLU A 163 -18.77 40.13 -26.10
CA GLU A 163 -19.76 40.88 -26.89
C GLU A 163 -19.06 41.80 -27.91
N PRO A 164 -19.76 42.23 -28.98
CA PRO A 164 -19.21 43.21 -29.92
C PRO A 164 -18.71 44.47 -29.21
N GLY A 165 -17.42 44.78 -29.38
CA GLY A 165 -16.76 45.92 -28.71
C GLY A 165 -15.94 45.56 -27.48
N GLN A 166 -16.06 44.33 -26.96
CA GLN A 166 -15.21 43.81 -25.89
C GLN A 166 -13.99 43.08 -26.46
N TYR A 167 -12.91 43.06 -25.70
CA TYR A 167 -11.68 42.37 -26.08
C TYR A 167 -11.18 41.46 -24.96
N ILE A 168 -10.30 40.54 -25.35
CA ILE A 168 -9.72 39.53 -24.48
C ILE A 168 -8.67 40.19 -23.60
N SER A 169 -8.92 40.32 -22.30
CA SER A 169 -8.01 41.01 -21.38
C SER A 169 -6.84 40.14 -20.92
N GLN A 170 -7.01 38.82 -20.86
CA GLN A 170 -5.96 37.89 -20.42
C GLN A 170 -5.94 36.64 -21.28
N LYS A 171 -4.74 36.15 -21.59
CA LYS A 171 -4.58 34.83 -22.21
C LYS A 171 -4.52 33.76 -21.13
N GLY A 172 -5.50 32.85 -21.10
CA GLY A 172 -5.50 31.70 -20.19
C GLY A 172 -4.20 30.87 -20.27
N TRP A 173 -3.64 30.52 -19.12
CA TRP A 173 -2.42 29.71 -19.02
C TRP A 173 -2.77 28.21 -19.07
N PHE A 174 -2.20 27.51 -20.06
CA PHE A 174 -2.23 26.07 -20.13
C PHE A 174 -1.23 25.45 -19.16
N SER A 175 -1.64 24.44 -18.39
CA SER A 175 -0.69 23.54 -17.74
C SER A 175 -1.04 22.10 -18.09
N CYS A 176 -0.33 21.55 -19.07
CA CYS A 176 -0.01 20.13 -19.17
C CYS A 176 1.36 20.04 -19.85
N ALA A 177 2.33 19.46 -19.16
CA ALA A 177 3.63 19.13 -19.71
C ALA A 177 3.44 18.13 -20.86
N ASP A 178 3.65 18.59 -22.10
CA ASP A 178 4.53 17.97 -23.09
C ASP A 178 4.47 18.77 -24.41
N SER A 179 5.63 18.85 -25.05
CA SER A 179 6.00 19.71 -26.16
C SER A 179 5.27 19.36 -27.45
N PHE A 180 4.49 20.30 -28.03
CA PHE A 180 4.46 20.65 -29.45
C PHE A 180 3.48 21.84 -29.64
N LEU A 181 3.90 22.88 -30.38
CA LEU A 181 3.12 24.10 -30.63
C LEU A 181 1.81 23.82 -31.41
N PHE A 182 0.84 24.73 -31.22
CA PHE A 182 -0.54 24.83 -31.77
C PHE A 182 -1.62 24.18 -30.87
N GLU A 183 -2.60 24.85 -30.27
CA GLU A 183 -3.26 26.13 -30.58
C GLU A 183 -3.89 26.75 -29.30
N MET A 184 -3.88 28.07 -29.20
CA MET A 184 -4.32 28.86 -28.04
C MET A 184 -5.84 28.81 -27.82
N LYS A 185 -6.30 28.44 -26.61
CA LYS A 185 -7.70 28.60 -26.14
C LYS A 185 -7.73 28.93 -24.64
N THR A 186 -7.21 30.11 -24.37
CA THR A 186 -7.69 31.22 -23.54
C THR A 186 -8.96 31.05 -22.69
N THR A 187 -8.84 31.19 -21.37
CA THR A 187 -9.88 31.79 -20.52
C THR A 187 -10.04 33.26 -20.92
N PHE A 188 -11.21 33.63 -21.44
CA PHE A 188 -11.51 35.00 -21.84
C PHE A 188 -12.17 35.74 -20.65
N GLU A 189 -11.40 36.53 -19.91
CA GLU A 189 -11.98 37.68 -19.20
C GLU A 189 -12.23 38.78 -20.23
N CYS A 190 -13.50 39.10 -20.44
CA CYS A 190 -13.93 40.18 -21.34
C CYS A 190 -14.10 41.46 -20.51
N THR A 191 -13.45 42.54 -20.93
CA THR A 191 -13.60 43.89 -20.37
C THR A 191 -14.41 44.75 -21.33
#